data_AF-A0A7X8J2B2-F1
#
_entry.id   AF-A0A7X8J2B2-F1
#
_cell.length_a   1.000
_cell.length_b   1.000
_cell.length_c   1.000
_cell.angle_alpha   90.00
_cell.angle_beta   90.00
_cell.angle_gamma   90.00
#
_symmetry.space_group_name_H-M   'P 1'
#
loop_
_entity.id
_entity.type
_entity.pdbx_description
1 polymer ?
#
loop_
_entity_poly.entity_id
_entity_poly.type
_entity_poly.pdbx_seq_one_letter_code
_entity_poly.pdbx_strand_id
1 'polypeptide(L)'
;MNDKQMQSNYIKIVGIIFNNLEFSHEVFGEKFYEFFIEVPRLSDTKDILPVIISERLINDINMDIGNYIVVEGQFRSYNRYEDTSNKLLLRVFVRDIYVPDETELEEMKRHPNEVFLNGYLCKETKFRTTPFGREITDMLLAVNRSYNKSDYIPCIAWGRNARYCEKLEVGDHIKVWGRIQSRKYQKKTENESYETKTAYEVSVTKLEHIKTENNRKKDDEEME
;
A
#
# COMPACT_ATOMS: atom_id res chain seq x y z
N MET A 1 20.57 -0.69 16.31
CA MET A 1 19.96 0.30 15.41
C MET A 1 18.83 -0.41 14.70
N ASN A 2 17.60 0.09 14.79
CA ASN A 2 16.40 -0.65 14.39
C ASN A 2 16.38 -0.80 12.85
N ASP A 3 16.43 -2.03 12.32
CA ASP A 3 16.40 -2.32 10.87
C ASP A 3 15.21 -1.68 10.13
N LYS A 4 14.14 -1.34 10.86
CA LYS A 4 12.98 -0.58 10.36
C LYS A 4 13.35 0.82 9.83
N GLN A 5 14.46 1.43 10.25
CA GLN A 5 14.91 2.72 9.72
C GLN A 5 15.57 2.65 8.32
N MET A 6 15.97 1.47 7.84
CA MET A 6 16.58 1.30 6.51
C MET A 6 15.58 0.93 5.39
N GLN A 7 14.32 0.62 5.71
CA GLN A 7 13.36 0.17 4.70
C GLN A 7 12.51 1.32 4.17
N SER A 8 12.49 1.51 2.85
CA SER A 8 11.65 2.51 2.19
C SER A 8 10.16 2.13 2.14
N ASN A 9 9.86 0.84 2.33
CA ASN A 9 8.53 0.26 2.23
C ASN A 9 8.45 -0.89 3.22
N TYR A 10 7.64 -0.72 4.27
CA TYR A 10 7.39 -1.73 5.29
C TYR A 10 5.91 -1.78 5.57
N ILE A 11 5.38 -3.00 5.69
CA ILE A 11 4.03 -3.23 6.20
C ILE A 11 4.05 -4.33 7.25
N LYS A 12 3.11 -4.24 8.18
CA LYS A 12 2.74 -5.31 9.11
C LYS A 12 1.22 -5.38 9.19
N ILE A 13 0.67 -6.55 8.90
CA ILE A 13 -0.78 -6.77 8.85
C ILE A 13 -1.09 -8.04 9.64
N VAL A 14 -2.13 -8.00 10.47
CA VAL A 14 -2.77 -9.21 11.00
C VAL A 14 -4.17 -9.32 10.42
N GLY A 15 -4.54 -10.52 10.00
CA GLY A 15 -5.84 -10.75 9.40
C GLY A 15 -6.12 -12.22 9.16
N ILE A 16 -7.30 -12.47 8.61
CA ILE A 16 -7.83 -13.81 8.36
C ILE A 16 -7.62 -14.16 6.89
N ILE A 17 -7.18 -15.38 6.61
CA ILE A 17 -7.12 -15.90 5.23
C ILE A 17 -8.54 -15.95 4.66
N PHE A 18 -8.79 -15.17 3.61
CA PHE A 18 -10.13 -14.95 3.06
C PHE A 18 -10.50 -15.97 1.97
N ASN A 19 -9.53 -16.43 1.19
CA ASN A 19 -9.72 -17.42 0.13
C ASN A 19 -8.51 -18.35 0.00
N ASN A 20 -8.69 -19.41 -0.79
CA ASN A 20 -7.61 -20.34 -1.12
C ASN A 20 -6.48 -19.65 -1.87
N LEU A 21 -5.28 -20.20 -1.73
CA LEU A 21 -4.12 -19.79 -2.51
C LEU A 21 -4.28 -20.22 -3.95
N GLU A 22 -4.04 -19.28 -4.87
CA GLU A 22 -4.05 -19.50 -6.30
C GLU A 22 -2.64 -19.33 -6.84
N PHE A 23 -2.17 -20.28 -7.66
CA PHE A 23 -0.87 -20.14 -8.32
C PHE A 23 -0.85 -18.89 -9.21
N SER A 24 0.19 -18.07 -9.08
CA SER A 24 0.35 -16.83 -9.84
C SER A 24 1.37 -17.01 -10.97
N HIS A 25 2.63 -17.27 -10.62
CA HIS A 25 3.73 -17.43 -11.58
C HIS A 25 4.94 -18.08 -10.92
N GLU A 26 5.92 -18.47 -11.72
CA GLU A 26 7.19 -19.04 -11.27
C GLU A 26 8.36 -18.21 -11.79
N VAL A 27 9.33 -17.92 -10.93
CA VAL A 27 10.53 -17.14 -11.26
C VAL A 27 11.75 -17.90 -10.76
N PHE A 28 12.66 -18.29 -11.67
CA PHE A 28 13.87 -19.06 -11.34
C PHE A 28 13.61 -20.32 -10.47
N GLY A 29 12.50 -21.03 -10.71
CA GLY A 29 12.14 -22.23 -9.96
C GLY A 29 11.38 -21.96 -8.66
N GLU A 30 11.14 -20.70 -8.31
CA GLU A 30 10.37 -20.31 -7.12
C GLU A 30 8.95 -19.92 -7.51
N LYS A 31 7.96 -20.63 -6.96
CA LYS A 31 6.53 -20.39 -7.22
C LYS A 31 5.97 -19.33 -6.30
N PHE A 32 5.09 -18.51 -6.87
CA PHE A 32 4.35 -17.48 -6.15
C PHE A 32 2.87 -17.79 -6.18
N TYR A 33 2.21 -17.52 -5.05
CA TYR A 33 0.77 -17.71 -4.86
C TYR A 33 0.12 -16.39 -4.51
N GLU A 34 -1.10 -16.18 -5.00
CA GLU A 34 -1.97 -15.05 -4.70
C GLU A 34 -3.14 -15.50 -3.82
N PHE A 35 -3.48 -14.66 -2.84
CA PHE A 35 -4.68 -14.83 -2.02
C PHE A 35 -5.09 -13.48 -1.44
N PHE A 36 -6.20 -13.44 -0.71
CA PHE A 36 -6.68 -12.27 -0.02
C PHE A 36 -6.65 -12.48 1.49
N ILE A 37 -6.28 -11.42 2.21
CA ILE A 37 -6.38 -11.36 3.66
C ILE A 37 -7.48 -10.37 4.05
N GLU A 38 -8.35 -10.79 4.96
CA GLU A 38 -9.36 -9.95 5.59
C GLU A 38 -8.77 -9.31 6.85
N VAL A 39 -8.63 -7.98 6.81
CA VAL A 39 -8.03 -7.19 7.87
C VAL A 39 -9.12 -6.40 8.59
N PRO A 40 -9.31 -6.61 9.91
CA PRO A 40 -10.34 -5.90 10.66
C PRO A 40 -9.99 -4.42 10.79
N ARG A 41 -11.01 -3.56 10.81
CA ARG A 41 -10.88 -2.17 11.27
C ARG A 41 -11.52 -2.02 12.64
N LEU A 42 -11.06 -1.02 13.40
CA LEU A 42 -11.70 -0.59 14.65
C LEU A 42 -13.16 -0.13 14.49
N SER A 43 -13.61 0.11 13.27
CA SER A 43 -14.99 0.49 12.93
C SER A 43 -15.87 -0.70 12.52
N ASP A 44 -15.48 -1.93 12.85
CA ASP A 44 -16.12 -3.22 12.48
C ASP A 44 -16.22 -3.51 10.97
N THR A 45 -15.84 -2.57 10.12
CA THR A 45 -15.63 -2.80 8.68
C THR A 45 -14.34 -3.57 8.45
N LYS A 46 -14.20 -4.17 7.27
CA LYS A 46 -13.05 -5.00 6.91
C LYS A 46 -12.38 -4.48 5.64
N ASP A 47 -11.06 -4.58 5.58
CA ASP A 47 -10.29 -4.45 4.34
C ASP A 47 -9.96 -5.82 3.79
N ILE A 48 -10.23 -6.04 2.51
CA ILE A 48 -9.84 -7.28 1.81
C ILE A 48 -8.63 -6.94 0.96
N LEU A 49 -7.44 -7.38 1.36
CA LEU A 49 -6.18 -6.96 0.75
C LEU A 49 -5.57 -8.08 -0.09
N PRO A 50 -5.16 -7.81 -1.34
CA PRO A 50 -4.48 -8.79 -2.19
C PRO A 50 -3.05 -9.01 -1.70
N VAL A 51 -2.68 -10.28 -1.55
CA VAL A 51 -1.38 -10.73 -1.07
C VAL A 51 -0.73 -11.61 -2.14
N ILE A 52 0.58 -11.48 -2.29
CA ILE A 52 1.42 -12.42 -3.03
C ILE A 52 2.53 -12.94 -2.12
N ILE A 53 2.68 -14.26 -2.09
CA ILE A 53 3.62 -14.97 -1.23
C ILE A 53 4.45 -15.97 -2.05
N SER A 54 5.72 -16.12 -1.68
CA SER A 54 6.59 -17.17 -2.19
C SER A 54 6.27 -18.51 -1.53
N GLU A 55 6.28 -19.60 -2.28
CA GLU A 55 6.10 -20.95 -1.74
C GLU A 55 7.04 -21.28 -0.58
N ARG A 56 8.23 -20.67 -0.57
CA ARG A 56 9.27 -20.88 0.45
C ARG A 56 8.86 -20.40 1.84
N LEU A 57 7.96 -19.42 1.91
CA LEU A 57 7.46 -18.85 3.15
C LEU A 57 6.22 -19.57 3.67
N ILE A 58 5.60 -20.44 2.87
CA ILE A 58 4.36 -21.13 3.24
C ILE A 58 4.67 -22.37 4.10
N ASN A 59 5.86 -22.94 3.95
CA ASN A 59 6.24 -24.17 4.65
C ASN A 59 5.91 -24.08 6.15
N ASP A 60 5.17 -25.07 6.65
CA ASP A 60 4.73 -25.21 8.05
C ASP A 60 3.66 -24.21 8.54
N ILE A 61 3.08 -23.38 7.66
CA ILE A 61 1.98 -22.48 7.99
C ILE A 61 0.65 -23.05 7.52
N ASN A 62 -0.33 -23.15 8.41
CA ASN A 62 -1.68 -23.55 8.01
C ASN A 62 -2.39 -22.40 7.27
N MET A 63 -2.41 -22.50 5.93
CA MET A 63 -3.03 -21.53 5.04
C MET A 63 -4.54 -21.75 4.79
N ASP A 64 -5.23 -22.52 5.64
CA ASP A 64 -6.67 -22.71 5.54
C ASP A 64 -7.46 -21.41 5.74
N ILE A 65 -8.57 -21.29 5.01
CA ILE A 65 -9.50 -20.17 5.13
C ILE A 65 -10.00 -20.06 6.58
N GLY A 66 -10.00 -18.84 7.12
CA GLY A 66 -10.45 -18.59 8.50
C GLY A 66 -9.31 -18.48 9.52
N ASN A 67 -8.10 -18.93 9.18
CA ASN A 67 -6.96 -18.82 10.08
C ASN A 67 -6.40 -17.39 10.13
N TYR A 68 -5.94 -17.00 11.33
CA TYR A 68 -5.20 -15.77 11.52
C TYR A 68 -3.73 -15.94 11.14
N ILE A 69 -3.21 -14.96 10.42
CA ILE A 69 -1.80 -14.83 10.09
C ILE A 69 -1.34 -13.40 10.34
N VAL A 70 -0.08 -13.26 10.70
CA VAL A 70 0.65 -12.00 10.64
C VAL A 70 1.52 -12.02 9.39
N VAL A 71 1.43 -10.96 8.60
CA VAL A 71 2.20 -10.76 7.38
C VAL A 71 3.07 -9.53 7.55
N GLU A 72 4.38 -9.71 7.41
CA GLU A 72 5.33 -8.61 7.26
C GLU A 72 5.88 -8.59 5.82
N GLY A 73 6.03 -7.38 5.27
CA GLY A 73 6.38 -7.29 3.87
C GLY A 73 6.45 -5.89 3.32
N GLN A 74 6.05 -5.75 2.06
CA GLN A 74 6.04 -4.49 1.34
C GLN A 74 4.75 -4.32 0.55
N PHE A 75 4.25 -3.09 0.44
CA PHE A 75 3.12 -2.81 -0.43
C PHE A 75 3.63 -2.42 -1.83
N ARG A 76 3.52 -3.32 -2.79
CA ARG A 76 4.16 -3.18 -4.10
C ARG A 76 3.17 -2.87 -5.21
N SER A 77 3.67 -2.18 -6.24
CA SER A 77 2.90 -1.84 -7.43
C SER A 77 3.51 -2.46 -8.68
N TYR A 78 2.66 -2.93 -9.59
CA TYR A 78 3.09 -3.46 -10.88
C TYR A 78 2.10 -3.06 -11.97
N ASN A 79 2.60 -2.65 -13.12
CA ASN A 79 1.75 -2.42 -14.28
C ASN A 79 1.43 -3.76 -14.93
N ARG A 80 0.14 -4.08 -15.06
CA ARG A 80 -0.33 -5.14 -15.95
C ARG A 80 -0.77 -4.49 -17.25
N TYR A 81 -0.09 -4.86 -18.33
CA TYR A 81 -0.43 -4.46 -19.68
C TYR A 81 -1.44 -5.48 -20.21
N GLU A 82 -2.67 -5.03 -20.40
CA GLU A 82 -3.69 -5.73 -21.19
C GLU A 82 -3.83 -4.98 -22.51
N ASP A 83 -4.25 -5.66 -23.59
CA ASP A 83 -4.20 -5.17 -24.98
C ASP A 83 -4.69 -3.72 -25.19
N THR A 84 -5.64 -3.27 -24.37
CA THR A 84 -6.27 -1.94 -24.47
C THR A 84 -6.06 -1.04 -23.24
N SER A 85 -5.44 -1.51 -22.16
CA SER A 85 -5.26 -0.69 -20.96
C SER A 85 -4.06 -1.07 -20.10
N ASN A 86 -3.42 -0.05 -19.52
CA ASN A 86 -2.45 -0.21 -18.45
C ASN A 86 -3.18 -0.12 -17.10
N LYS A 87 -3.12 -1.20 -16.32
CA LYS A 87 -3.70 -1.26 -14.98
C LYS A 87 -2.57 -1.38 -13.94
N LEU A 88 -2.49 -0.40 -13.05
CA LEU A 88 -1.62 -0.47 -11.88
C LEU A 88 -2.25 -1.42 -10.85
N LEU A 89 -1.60 -2.56 -10.63
CA LEU A 89 -1.97 -3.51 -9.59
C LEU A 89 -1.16 -3.22 -8.33
N LEU A 90 -1.84 -3.24 -7.18
CA LEU A 90 -1.24 -3.08 -5.87
C LEU A 90 -1.46 -4.36 -5.07
N ARG A 91 -0.43 -4.83 -4.37
CA ARG A 91 -0.47 -6.06 -3.58
C ARG A 91 0.54 -6.03 -2.45
N VAL A 92 0.20 -6.70 -1.36
CA VAL A 92 1.12 -7.02 -0.28
C VAL A 92 2.09 -8.10 -0.79
N PHE A 93 3.37 -7.77 -0.89
CA PHE A 93 4.44 -8.73 -1.16
C PHE A 93 5.00 -9.22 0.18
N VAL A 94 4.76 -10.50 0.49
CA VAL A 94 5.17 -11.10 1.76
C VAL A 94 6.68 -11.28 1.80
N ARG A 95 7.29 -10.85 2.91
CA ARG A 95 8.70 -11.13 3.23
C ARG A 95 8.82 -12.09 4.40
N ASP A 96 7.87 -12.03 5.32
CA ASP A 96 7.78 -12.93 6.47
C ASP A 96 6.30 -13.14 6.84
N ILE A 97 5.99 -14.30 7.37
CA ILE A 97 4.63 -14.70 7.74
C ILE A 97 4.70 -15.68 8.91
N TYR A 98 3.79 -15.55 9.84
CA TYR A 98 3.67 -16.46 10.97
C TYR A 98 2.24 -16.48 11.52
N VAL A 99 1.94 -17.52 12.31
CA VAL A 99 0.68 -17.62 13.05
C VAL A 99 0.90 -17.00 14.43
N PRO A 100 0.17 -15.95 14.82
CA PRO A 100 0.33 -15.34 16.14
C PRO A 100 -0.25 -16.24 17.23
N ASP A 101 0.34 -16.19 18.43
CA ASP A 101 -0.31 -16.76 19.61
C ASP A 101 -1.50 -15.89 20.09
N GLU A 102 -2.29 -16.40 21.03
CA GLU A 102 -3.51 -15.70 21.51
C GLU A 102 -3.20 -14.30 22.10
N THR A 103 -2.09 -14.16 22.82
CA THR A 103 -1.73 -12.90 23.48
C THR A 103 -1.28 -11.88 22.45
N GLU A 104 -0.40 -12.29 21.53
CA GLU A 104 0.06 -11.46 20.43
C GLU A 104 -1.10 -11.04 19.52
N LEU A 105 -2.02 -11.96 19.21
CA LEU A 105 -3.17 -11.68 18.37
C LEU A 105 -4.05 -10.57 18.96
N GLU A 106 -4.33 -10.61 20.27
CA GLU A 106 -5.13 -9.57 20.94
C GLU A 106 -4.45 -8.20 20.95
N GLU A 107 -3.11 -8.16 21.06
CA GLU A 107 -2.35 -6.92 20.94
C GLU A 107 -2.40 -6.37 19.50
N MET A 108 -2.11 -7.22 18.52
CA MET A 108 -2.05 -6.83 17.10
C MET A 108 -3.41 -6.40 16.55
N LYS A 109 -4.52 -6.94 17.06
CA LYS A 109 -5.89 -6.50 16.71
C LYS A 109 -6.16 -5.03 17.00
N ARG A 110 -5.41 -4.38 17.91
CA ARG A 110 -5.52 -2.94 18.17
C ARG A 110 -4.94 -2.09 17.04
N HIS A 111 -3.93 -2.60 16.36
CA HIS A 111 -3.25 -1.97 15.24
C HIS A 111 -3.01 -2.97 14.09
N PRO A 112 -4.09 -3.49 13.47
CA PRO A 112 -4.00 -4.67 12.63
C PRO A 112 -3.41 -4.40 11.24
N ASN A 113 -3.11 -3.15 10.92
CA ASN A 113 -2.73 -2.69 9.60
C ASN A 113 -1.81 -1.48 9.74
N GLU A 114 -0.51 -1.75 9.67
CA GLU A 114 0.52 -0.74 9.74
C GLU A 114 1.28 -0.69 8.42
N VAL A 115 1.41 0.52 7.88
CA VAL A 115 2.22 0.79 6.71
C VAL A 115 3.13 1.96 6.99
N PHE A 116 4.39 1.81 6.56
CA PHE A 116 5.38 2.86 6.49
C PHE A 116 5.93 2.93 5.06
N LEU A 117 5.89 4.13 4.47
CA LEU A 117 6.51 4.42 3.18
C LEU A 117 7.45 5.62 3.31
N ASN A 118 8.57 5.55 2.64
CA ASN A 118 9.56 6.61 2.50
C ASN A 118 9.83 6.77 0.99
N GLY A 119 9.33 7.85 0.41
CA GLY A 119 9.33 8.03 -1.03
C GLY A 119 9.10 9.47 -1.46
N TYR A 120 8.92 9.63 -2.76
CA TYR A 120 8.88 10.94 -3.39
C TYR A 120 7.52 11.17 -4.05
N LEU A 121 6.97 12.38 -3.91
CA LEU A 121 5.76 12.75 -4.61
C LEU A 121 6.03 12.78 -6.12
N CYS A 122 5.32 11.98 -6.92
CA CYS A 122 5.59 11.87 -8.37
C CYS A 122 4.50 12.47 -9.27
N LYS A 123 3.42 13.01 -8.66
CA LYS A 123 2.35 13.75 -9.34
C LYS A 123 1.88 14.88 -8.44
N GLU A 124 1.35 15.93 -9.06
CA GLU A 124 0.69 17.02 -8.36
C GLU A 124 -0.42 16.46 -7.44
N THR A 125 -0.48 16.99 -6.22
CA THR A 125 -1.49 16.56 -5.25
C THR A 125 -2.86 17.09 -5.64
N LYS A 126 -3.92 16.37 -5.24
CA LYS A 126 -5.31 16.78 -5.52
C LYS A 126 -6.05 17.00 -4.21
N PHE A 127 -6.07 18.25 -3.74
CA PHE A 127 -6.89 18.64 -2.60
C PHE A 127 -8.36 18.74 -3.00
N ARG A 128 -9.25 18.19 -2.16
CA ARG A 128 -10.71 18.32 -2.33
C ARG A 128 -11.44 18.12 -1.01
N THR A 129 -12.71 18.53 -0.98
CA THR A 129 -13.62 18.26 0.12
C THR A 129 -14.61 17.17 -0.29
N THR A 130 -14.75 16.14 0.54
CA THR A 130 -15.76 15.08 0.34
C THR A 130 -17.18 15.63 0.51
N PRO A 131 -18.22 14.95 0.00
CA PRO A 131 -19.62 15.38 0.22
C PRO A 131 -20.01 15.54 1.70
N PHE A 132 -19.28 14.88 2.61
CA PHE A 132 -19.48 14.98 4.06
C PHE A 132 -18.59 16.04 4.73
N GLY A 133 -18.02 16.99 3.97
CA GLY A 133 -17.23 18.10 4.51
C GLY A 133 -15.81 17.73 4.97
N ARG A 134 -15.35 16.48 4.74
CA ARG A 134 -13.98 16.07 5.10
C ARG A 134 -12.98 16.52 4.05
N GLU A 135 -11.92 17.18 4.48
CA GLU A 135 -10.81 17.60 3.65
C GLU A 135 -9.86 16.43 3.39
N ILE A 136 -9.50 16.23 2.13
CA ILE A 136 -8.60 15.16 1.70
C ILE A 136 -7.64 15.63 0.61
N THR A 137 -6.49 15.00 0.54
CA THR A 137 -5.51 15.19 -0.53
C THR A 137 -5.08 13.85 -1.07
N ASP A 138 -5.37 13.62 -2.35
CA ASP A 138 -4.89 12.44 -3.08
C ASP A 138 -3.43 12.70 -3.51
N MET A 139 -2.56 11.71 -3.28
CA MET A 139 -1.13 11.73 -3.59
C MET A 139 -0.73 10.44 -4.30
N LEU A 140 0.35 10.49 -5.08
CA LEU A 140 1.01 9.30 -5.62
C LEU A 140 2.48 9.33 -5.23
N LEU A 141 2.92 8.34 -4.44
CA LEU A 141 4.30 8.26 -3.96
C LEU A 141 5.07 7.23 -4.77
N ALA A 142 6.23 7.63 -5.28
CA ALA A 142 7.24 6.73 -5.82
C ALA A 142 8.15 6.28 -4.68
N VAL A 143 8.07 4.99 -4.34
CA VAL A 143 8.85 4.36 -3.28
C VAL A 143 9.92 3.49 -3.91
N ASN A 144 11.18 3.86 -3.71
CA ASN A 144 12.30 3.20 -4.38
C ASN A 144 12.49 1.77 -3.86
N ARG A 145 12.73 0.85 -4.79
CA ARG A 145 13.11 -0.54 -4.53
C ARG A 145 14.46 -0.84 -5.17
N SER A 146 15.05 -1.97 -4.80
CA SER A 146 16.31 -2.44 -5.40
C SER A 146 16.21 -2.52 -6.93
N TYR A 147 17.38 -2.45 -7.60
CA TYR A 147 17.50 -2.54 -9.05
C TYR A 147 16.81 -1.40 -9.82
N ASN A 148 16.93 -0.16 -9.33
CA ASN A 148 16.45 1.07 -9.99
C ASN A 148 14.99 1.00 -10.46
N LYS A 149 14.16 0.38 -9.64
CA LYS A 149 12.72 0.34 -9.85
C LYS A 149 12.05 1.07 -8.70
N SER A 150 10.78 1.44 -8.88
CA SER A 150 9.98 2.06 -7.83
C SER A 150 8.57 1.50 -7.83
N ASP A 151 7.97 1.45 -6.65
CA ASP A 151 6.55 1.20 -6.47
C ASP A 151 5.80 2.53 -6.42
N TYR A 152 4.72 2.66 -7.19
CA TYR A 152 3.88 3.85 -7.26
C TYR A 152 2.63 3.61 -6.42
N ILE A 153 2.56 4.21 -5.24
CA ILE A 153 1.56 3.90 -4.23
C ILE A 153 0.63 5.09 -4.04
N PRO A 154 -0.67 4.96 -4.40
CA PRO A 154 -1.68 5.94 -4.08
C PRO A 154 -1.81 6.12 -2.58
N CYS A 155 -1.80 7.36 -2.12
CA CYS A 155 -1.96 7.73 -0.72
C CYS A 155 -3.05 8.79 -0.59
N ILE A 156 -3.80 8.77 0.50
CA ILE A 156 -4.79 9.79 0.81
C ILE A 156 -4.55 10.35 2.21
N ALA A 157 -4.32 11.65 2.27
CA ALA A 157 -4.20 12.40 3.52
C ALA A 157 -5.54 13.02 3.91
N TRP A 158 -5.76 13.22 5.22
CA TRP A 158 -7.02 13.69 5.78
C TRP A 158 -6.83 14.92 6.67
N GLY A 159 -7.80 15.84 6.67
CA GLY A 159 -7.84 16.99 7.58
C GLY A 159 -6.57 17.84 7.55
N ARG A 160 -5.92 18.04 8.70
CA ARG A 160 -4.68 18.83 8.79
C ARG A 160 -3.56 18.28 7.89
N ASN A 161 -3.46 16.95 7.77
CA ASN A 161 -2.49 16.33 6.86
C ASN A 161 -2.84 16.64 5.41
N ALA A 162 -4.12 16.65 5.03
CA ALA A 162 -4.56 17.02 3.69
C ALA A 162 -4.14 18.47 3.34
N ARG A 163 -4.42 19.42 4.23
CA ARG A 163 -4.05 20.84 4.08
C ARG A 163 -2.54 21.06 3.99
N TYR A 164 -1.76 20.22 4.67
CA TYR A 164 -0.31 20.24 4.54
C TYR A 164 0.14 19.69 3.18
N CYS A 165 -0.39 18.53 2.80
CA CYS A 165 -0.07 17.86 1.54
C CYS A 165 -0.46 18.66 0.29
N GLU A 166 -1.51 19.49 0.37
CA GLU A 166 -1.92 20.42 -0.69
C GLU A 166 -0.77 21.33 -1.15
N LYS A 167 0.17 21.65 -0.25
CA LYS A 167 1.31 22.54 -0.50
C LYS A 167 2.59 21.82 -0.94
N LEU A 168 2.55 20.49 -1.04
CA LEU A 168 3.70 19.71 -1.50
C LEU A 168 3.79 19.77 -3.02
N GLU A 169 5.03 19.78 -3.52
CA GLU A 169 5.31 19.82 -4.94
C GLU A 169 5.93 18.50 -5.41
N VAL A 170 5.78 18.21 -6.71
CA VAL A 170 6.38 17.02 -7.31
C VAL A 170 7.88 17.00 -7.03
N GLY A 171 8.38 15.85 -6.58
CA GLY A 171 9.76 15.66 -6.14
C GLY A 171 9.96 15.78 -4.64
N ASP A 172 8.97 16.22 -3.86
CA ASP A 172 9.09 16.29 -2.40
C ASP A 172 9.29 14.92 -1.77
N HIS A 173 10.27 14.85 -0.89
CA HIS A 173 10.61 13.65 -0.14
C HIS A 173 9.79 13.58 1.14
N ILE A 174 8.91 12.59 1.23
CA ILE A 174 8.05 12.40 2.38
C ILE A 174 8.09 10.98 2.91
N LYS A 175 7.99 10.88 4.23
CA LYS A 175 7.68 9.65 4.94
C LYS A 175 6.23 9.68 5.36
N VAL A 176 5.51 8.58 5.15
CA VAL A 176 4.12 8.44 5.58
C VAL A 176 3.94 7.17 6.39
N TRP A 177 3.09 7.27 7.41
CA TRP A 177 2.57 6.15 8.16
C TRP A 177 1.06 6.11 7.99
N GLY A 178 0.51 4.92 7.97
CA GLY A 178 -0.92 4.74 7.74
C GLY A 178 -1.34 3.29 7.75
N ARG A 179 -2.44 3.04 7.05
CA ARG A 179 -3.02 1.71 6.81
C ARG A 179 -3.37 1.55 5.34
N ILE A 180 -3.24 0.33 4.79
CA ILE A 180 -3.79 0.04 3.46
C ILE A 180 -5.30 -0.05 3.59
N GLN A 181 -6.01 0.65 2.71
CA GLN A 181 -7.46 0.56 2.61
C GLN A 181 -7.88 0.11 1.22
N SER A 182 -8.95 -0.67 1.19
CA SER A 182 -9.70 -1.05 0.01
C SER A 182 -10.95 -0.18 -0.09
N ARG A 183 -11.25 0.33 -1.30
CA ARG A 183 -12.48 1.09 -1.57
C ARG A 183 -13.14 0.60 -2.85
N LYS A 184 -14.46 0.38 -2.80
CA LYS A 184 -15.26 0.08 -4.00
C LYS A 184 -15.63 1.38 -4.71
N TYR A 185 -15.59 1.36 -6.04
CA TYR A 185 -16.07 2.45 -6.88
C TYR A 185 -16.77 1.90 -8.12
N GLN A 186 -17.68 2.67 -8.69
CA GLN A 186 -18.34 2.33 -9.95
C GLN A 186 -17.56 2.95 -11.11
N LYS A 187 -17.16 2.14 -12.09
CA LYS A 187 -16.60 2.61 -13.36
C LYS A 187 -17.69 2.50 -14.41
N LYS A 188 -18.05 3.62 -15.06
CA LYS A 188 -18.93 3.60 -16.24
C LYS A 188 -18.18 2.90 -17.38
N THR A 189 -18.82 1.91 -18.00
CA THR A 189 -18.32 1.21 -19.18
C THR A 189 -18.77 1.94 -20.45
N GLU A 190 -18.21 1.56 -21.59
CA GLU A 190 -18.58 2.12 -22.91
C GLU A 190 -20.06 1.85 -23.24
N ASN A 191 -20.64 0.77 -22.71
CA ASN A 191 -22.04 0.39 -22.91
C ASN A 191 -23.00 1.02 -21.89
N GLU A 192 -22.59 2.12 -21.25
CA GLU A 192 -23.33 2.82 -20.18
C GLU A 192 -23.69 1.99 -18.94
N SER A 193 -23.13 0.79 -18.80
CA SER A 193 -23.24 -0.01 -17.59
C SER A 193 -22.21 0.41 -16.54
N TYR A 194 -22.42 0.02 -15.29
CA TYR A 194 -21.48 0.29 -14.20
C TYR A 194 -20.83 -1.00 -13.74
N GLU A 195 -19.50 -1.02 -13.71
CA GLU A 195 -18.70 -2.11 -13.15
C GLU A 195 -18.16 -1.70 -11.78
N THR A 196 -18.40 -2.53 -10.76
CA THR A 196 -17.83 -2.30 -9.43
C THR A 196 -16.37 -2.72 -9.42
N LYS A 197 -15.47 -1.79 -9.10
CA LYS A 197 -14.03 -2.03 -8.98
C LYS A 197 -13.54 -1.72 -7.58
N THR A 198 -12.46 -2.37 -7.18
CA THR A 198 -11.76 -2.09 -5.92
C THR A 198 -10.47 -1.34 -6.21
N ALA A 199 -10.27 -0.22 -5.52
CA ALA A 199 -8.99 0.47 -5.47
C ALA A 199 -8.33 0.24 -4.12
N TYR A 200 -7.00 0.18 -4.13
CA TYR A 200 -6.18 0.06 -2.93
C TYR A 200 -5.31 1.30 -2.80
N GLU A 201 -5.18 1.82 -1.59
CA GLU A 201 -4.41 3.04 -1.30
C GLU A 201 -4.00 3.06 0.17
N VAL A 202 -3.01 3.89 0.51
CA VAL A 202 -2.60 4.10 1.90
C VAL A 202 -3.36 5.30 2.48
N SER A 203 -4.12 5.04 3.54
CA SER A 203 -4.78 6.07 4.34
C SER A 203 -3.78 6.62 5.36
N VAL A 204 -3.33 7.86 5.14
CA VAL A 204 -2.22 8.48 5.90
C VAL A 204 -2.70 8.95 7.27
N THR A 205 -2.07 8.45 8.33
CA THR A 205 -2.28 8.87 9.72
C THR A 205 -1.24 9.88 10.18
N LYS A 206 0.00 9.74 9.70
CA LYS A 206 1.13 10.62 10.03
C LYS A 206 2.00 10.83 8.80
N LEU A 207 2.58 12.01 8.68
CA LEU A 207 3.56 12.34 7.63
C LEU A 207 4.75 13.12 8.21
N GLU A 208 5.89 13.00 7.54
CA GLU A 208 7.11 13.78 7.77
C GLU A 208 7.66 14.23 6.42
N HIS A 209 7.96 15.52 6.26
CA HIS A 209 8.52 16.08 5.02
C HIS A 209 10.01 16.33 5.23
N ILE A 210 10.84 15.67 4.43
CA ILE A 210 12.30 15.78 4.43
C ILE A 210 12.72 16.90 3.48
N LYS A 211 12.87 18.11 4.02
CA LYS A 211 13.16 19.31 3.21
C LYS A 211 14.55 19.32 2.56
N THR A 212 15.48 18.52 3.06
CA THR A 212 16.89 18.54 2.63
C THR A 212 17.21 17.62 1.46
N GLU A 213 16.31 16.69 1.11
CA GLU A 213 16.59 15.59 0.19
C GLU A 213 15.49 15.47 -0.88
N ASN A 214 15.11 16.57 -1.52
CA ASN A 214 14.09 16.55 -2.58
C ASN A 214 14.66 16.09 -3.93
N ASN A 215 13.82 15.41 -4.73
CA ASN A 215 14.17 14.91 -6.07
C ASN A 215 13.73 15.87 -7.19
N ARG A 216 13.73 17.17 -6.90
CA ARG A 216 13.47 18.21 -7.90
C ARG A 216 14.77 18.46 -8.67
N LYS A 217 14.67 18.72 -9.97
CA LYS A 217 15.82 19.27 -10.70
C LYS A 217 16.16 20.59 -10.02
N LYS A 218 17.42 20.79 -9.63
CA LYS A 218 17.91 22.14 -9.36
C LYS A 218 17.86 22.85 -10.69
N ASP A 219 17.07 23.90 -10.81
CA ASP A 219 17.18 24.77 -11.97
C ASP A 219 18.62 25.31 -11.97
N ASP A 220 19.34 25.08 -13.07
CA ASP A 220 20.65 25.68 -13.32
C ASP A 220 20.47 27.18 -13.61
N GLU A 221 19.97 27.94 -12.63
CA GLU A 221 19.87 29.40 -12.67
C GLU A 221 20.63 29.98 -11.48
N GLU A 222 21.94 30.15 -11.69
CA GLU A 222 22.73 31.35 -11.35
C GLU A 222 24.22 31.02 -11.57
N MET A 223 24.64 31.02 -12.83
CA MET A 223 26.00 31.42 -13.19
C MET A 223 25.87 32.63 -14.11
N GLU A 224 25.78 33.81 -13.49
CA GLU A 224 26.24 35.06 -14.12
C GLU A 224 27.75 34.98 -14.39
#